data_AF-A0A1Z4R579-F1
#
_entry.id   AF-A0A1Z4R579-F1
#
_cell.length_a   1.000
_cell.length_b   1.000
_cell.length_c   1.000
_cell.angle_alpha   90.00
_cell.angle_beta   90.00
_cell.angle_gamma   90.00
#
_symmetry.space_group_name_H-M   'P 1'
#
loop_
_entity.id
_entity.type
_entity.pdbx_description
1 polymer ?
#
loop_
_entity_poly.entity_id
_entity_poly.type
_entity_poly.pdbx_seq_one_letter_code
_entity_poly.pdbx_strand_id
1 'polypeptide(L)'
;MFPRRRWRGPAFAWRNLVQTPGYMGLAIAAISLAVMLLFMQLAILGALINGATLLYDQLNFDIVLISQKSLEVSFTQPFSRQRLYQVNGIEGVTSTHPVYLSFGDWQNAETKLPQSLLVLAFNLEEKVFKDKEIVQQIGILQQQDTVLMNRLSASGFGPKTVGTITELINRKIKIGGLFAMNNSFRFDGTVIVSAQNFLRLYPQRSLEDISLGLVTVEPNADIRTVIHRIRHIVPETIQVLSRREAEIKDQYYWLKSTSTGIIVGFGVFTAILIGAVIVYQILNADVMERLPEYATLKAIGYSNQRLAIIVLQQATILAVLGFVLGLIFALGLYEVMHSNTYLPIKMPASRILLVFILTLLMCNISALISLQPVIKLDPSDIF
;
A
#
# COMPACT_ATOMS: atom_id res chain seq x y z
N MET A 1 36.87 -50.46 -7.68
CA MET A 1 35.60 -49.75 -7.94
C MET A 1 35.08 -49.22 -6.60
N PHE A 2 35.51 -48.04 -6.18
CA PHE A 2 35.09 -47.47 -4.88
C PHE A 2 33.61 -47.08 -4.95
N PRO A 3 32.79 -47.44 -3.95
CA PRO A 3 31.36 -47.18 -3.98
C PRO A 3 31.15 -45.66 -3.95
N ARG A 4 30.44 -45.13 -4.96
CA ARG A 4 29.94 -43.76 -5.00
C ARG A 4 28.98 -43.56 -3.81
N ARG A 5 29.53 -43.24 -2.65
CA ARG A 5 28.75 -42.89 -1.45
C ARG A 5 27.85 -41.72 -1.85
N ARG A 6 26.54 -41.95 -1.90
CA ARG A 6 25.51 -40.93 -2.19
C ARG A 6 25.73 -39.76 -1.23
N TRP A 7 26.37 -38.70 -1.72
CA TRP A 7 26.52 -37.46 -0.99
C TRP A 7 25.13 -36.88 -0.76
N ARG A 8 24.72 -36.81 0.52
CA ARG A 8 23.52 -36.10 0.93
C ARG A 8 23.82 -34.60 0.89
N GLY A 9 23.82 -34.02 -0.31
CA GLY A 9 24.14 -32.61 -0.59
C GLY A 9 23.64 -31.61 0.49
N PRO A 10 22.33 -31.57 0.80
CA PRO A 10 21.81 -30.61 1.78
C PRO A 10 22.34 -30.83 3.20
N ALA A 11 22.65 -32.06 3.60
CA ALA A 11 23.22 -32.35 4.92
C ALA A 11 24.68 -31.91 5.04
N PHE A 12 25.43 -31.90 3.93
CA PHE A 12 26.79 -31.37 3.91
C PHE A 12 26.79 -29.84 3.95
N ALA A 13 25.95 -29.19 3.13
CA ALA A 13 25.78 -27.73 3.14
C ALA A 13 25.40 -27.21 4.53
N TRP A 14 24.43 -27.86 5.18
CA TRP A 14 24.03 -27.53 6.56
C TRP A 14 25.18 -27.67 7.56
N ARG A 15 25.92 -28.78 7.51
CA ARG A 15 27.06 -29.01 8.43
C ARG A 15 28.16 -27.98 8.25
N ASN A 16 28.45 -27.61 7.01
CA ASN A 16 29.48 -26.62 6.69
C ASN A 16 29.08 -25.23 7.23
N LEU A 17 27.79 -24.85 7.17
CA LEU A 17 27.29 -23.60 7.78
C LEU A 17 27.36 -23.61 9.32
N VAL A 18 26.96 -24.71 9.95
CA VAL A 18 26.94 -24.81 11.43
C VAL A 18 28.35 -24.82 12.04
N GLN A 19 29.37 -25.20 11.26
CA GLN A 19 30.77 -25.19 11.72
C GLN A 19 31.35 -23.79 11.93
N THR A 20 30.81 -22.75 11.27
CA THR A 20 31.22 -21.35 11.46
C THR A 20 30.02 -20.49 11.91
N PRO A 21 29.59 -20.63 13.18
CA PRO A 21 28.34 -20.04 13.65
C PRO A 21 28.32 -18.50 13.58
N GLY A 22 29.49 -17.84 13.66
CA GLY A 22 29.60 -16.39 13.53
C GLY A 22 29.17 -15.89 12.14
N TYR A 23 29.70 -16.48 11.08
CA TYR A 23 29.36 -16.12 9.70
C TYR A 23 27.93 -16.48 9.32
N MET A 24 27.48 -17.68 9.72
CA MET A 24 26.10 -18.09 9.52
C MET A 24 25.12 -17.11 10.20
N GLY A 25 25.42 -16.70 11.44
CA GLY A 25 24.62 -15.72 12.18
C GLY A 25 24.58 -14.34 11.49
N LEU A 26 25.74 -13.83 11.07
CA LEU A 26 25.84 -12.56 10.34
C LEU A 26 25.10 -12.60 9.00
N ALA A 27 25.21 -13.70 8.24
CA ALA A 27 24.52 -13.88 6.97
C ALA A 27 22.99 -13.92 7.15
N ILE A 28 22.50 -14.69 8.12
CA ILE A 28 21.09 -14.76 8.45
C ILE A 28 20.58 -13.37 8.88
N ALA A 29 21.31 -12.67 9.76
CA ALA A 29 20.93 -11.34 10.22
C ALA A 29 20.84 -10.33 9.06
N ALA A 30 21.83 -10.30 8.17
CA ALA A 30 21.85 -9.39 7.04
C ALA A 30 20.78 -9.69 5.99
N ILE A 31 20.56 -10.97 5.65
CA ILE A 31 19.46 -11.39 4.78
C ILE A 31 18.12 -11.01 5.43
N SER A 32 17.96 -11.26 6.74
CA SER A 32 16.73 -10.91 7.45
C SER A 32 16.45 -9.41 7.45
N LEU A 33 17.49 -8.58 7.59
CA LEU A 33 17.38 -7.13 7.51
C LEU A 33 16.97 -6.68 6.11
N ALA A 34 17.62 -7.22 5.06
CA ALA A 34 17.28 -6.92 3.68
C ALA A 34 15.84 -7.33 3.33
N VAL A 35 15.41 -8.52 3.77
CA VAL A 35 14.04 -9.02 3.61
C VAL A 35 13.05 -8.12 4.33
N MET A 36 13.33 -7.77 5.59
CA MET A 36 12.50 -6.87 6.39
C MET A 36 12.34 -5.51 5.69
N LEU A 37 13.44 -4.90 5.26
CA LEU A 37 13.41 -3.61 4.54
C LEU A 37 12.60 -3.71 3.25
N LEU A 38 12.75 -4.79 2.48
CA LEU A 38 11.99 -5.01 1.26
C LEU A 38 10.49 -5.15 1.55
N PHE A 39 10.11 -5.88 2.60
CA PHE A 39 8.72 -5.92 3.06
C PHE A 39 8.21 -4.53 3.45
N MET A 40 8.99 -3.73 4.18
CA MET A 40 8.59 -2.39 4.60
C MET A 40 8.37 -1.45 3.41
N GLN A 41 9.28 -1.45 2.44
CA GLN A 41 9.13 -0.64 1.22
C GLN A 41 7.89 -1.05 0.41
N LEU A 42 7.63 -2.36 0.27
CA LEU A 42 6.42 -2.85 -0.38
C LEU A 42 5.14 -2.59 0.44
N ALA A 43 5.24 -2.48 1.77
CA ALA A 43 4.15 -2.11 2.66
C ALA A 43 3.69 -0.68 2.38
N ILE A 44 4.66 0.24 2.37
CA ILE A 44 4.45 1.67 2.12
C ILE A 44 3.90 1.86 0.72
N LEU A 45 4.47 1.17 -0.29
CA LEU A 45 3.95 1.19 -1.65
C LEU A 45 2.50 0.68 -1.70
N GLY A 46 2.21 -0.43 -1.03
CA GLY A 46 0.84 -0.96 -0.95
C GLY A 46 -0.13 -0.02 -0.25
N ALA A 47 0.28 0.64 0.82
CA ALA A 47 -0.52 1.64 1.53
C ALA A 47 -0.79 2.88 0.67
N LEU A 48 0.17 3.29 -0.17
CA LEU A 48 -0.01 4.37 -1.14
C LEU A 48 -1.09 4.00 -2.18
N ILE A 49 -0.98 2.81 -2.77
CA ILE A 49 -1.91 2.33 -3.81
C ILE A 49 -3.31 2.08 -3.24
N ASN A 50 -3.41 1.39 -2.11
CA ASN A 50 -4.70 1.09 -1.48
C ASN A 50 -5.33 2.34 -0.86
N GLY A 51 -4.52 3.28 -0.34
CA GLY A 51 -4.99 4.54 0.20
C GLY A 51 -5.60 5.46 -0.86
N ALA A 52 -5.13 5.37 -2.11
CA ALA A 52 -5.67 6.13 -3.23
C ALA A 52 -7.15 5.80 -3.55
N THR A 53 -7.61 4.58 -3.24
CA THR A 53 -8.96 4.11 -3.58
C THR A 53 -9.89 4.04 -2.37
N LEU A 54 -9.43 4.49 -1.22
CA LEU A 54 -10.09 4.24 0.06
C LEU A 54 -11.47 4.91 0.18
N LEU A 55 -11.67 6.07 -0.46
CA LEU A 55 -12.99 6.69 -0.56
C LEU A 55 -13.97 5.83 -1.37
N TYR A 56 -13.51 5.16 -2.42
CA TYR A 56 -14.38 4.31 -3.23
C TYR A 56 -14.93 3.13 -2.42
N ASP A 57 -14.16 2.58 -1.49
CA ASP A 57 -14.58 1.47 -0.63
C ASP A 57 -15.78 1.85 0.26
N GLN A 58 -15.87 3.12 0.66
CA GLN A 58 -16.95 3.63 1.52
C GLN A 58 -18.22 3.99 0.75
N LEU A 59 -18.09 4.36 -0.52
CA LEU A 59 -19.17 4.93 -1.33
C LEU A 59 -19.95 3.87 -2.11
N ASN A 60 -21.27 4.04 -2.15
CA ASN A 60 -22.22 3.19 -2.87
C ASN A 60 -22.42 3.64 -4.32
N PHE A 61 -21.73 2.99 -5.25
CA PHE A 61 -21.80 3.30 -6.68
C PHE A 61 -21.24 2.16 -7.55
N ASP A 62 -21.68 2.12 -8.81
CA ASP A 62 -21.15 1.26 -9.87
C ASP A 62 -20.36 2.08 -10.91
N ILE A 63 -20.85 3.29 -11.18
CA ILE A 63 -20.25 4.28 -12.08
C ILE A 63 -20.07 5.59 -11.29
N VAL A 64 -18.96 6.29 -11.53
CA VAL A 64 -18.69 7.61 -10.96
C VAL A 64 -18.46 8.63 -12.06
N LEU A 65 -19.09 9.79 -11.89
CA LEU A 65 -18.87 10.99 -12.68
C LEU A 65 -17.91 11.91 -11.95
N ILE A 66 -16.82 12.30 -12.61
CA ILE A 66 -15.85 13.26 -12.10
C ILE A 66 -15.47 14.25 -13.19
N SER A 67 -15.15 15.49 -12.84
CA SER A 67 -14.66 16.45 -13.83
C SER A 67 -13.36 15.94 -14.48
N GLN A 68 -13.22 16.15 -15.79
CA GLN A 68 -12.02 15.81 -16.58
C GLN A 68 -10.75 16.47 -16.04
N LYS A 69 -10.89 17.59 -15.33
CA LYS A 69 -9.79 18.32 -14.67
C LYS A 69 -9.42 17.76 -13.29
N SER A 70 -10.14 16.73 -12.80
CA SER A 70 -9.87 16.10 -11.50
C SER A 70 -8.71 15.11 -11.62
N LEU A 71 -7.72 15.28 -10.76
CA LEU A 71 -6.50 14.48 -10.78
C LEU A 71 -6.73 13.11 -10.11
N GLU A 72 -7.41 13.11 -8.97
CA GLU A 72 -7.78 11.93 -8.17
C GLU A 72 -9.05 12.22 -7.33
N VAL A 73 -9.64 11.19 -6.73
CA VAL A 73 -10.95 11.23 -6.05
C VAL A 73 -11.08 12.29 -4.96
N SER A 74 -10.01 12.62 -4.25
CA SER A 74 -10.00 13.65 -3.20
C SER A 74 -9.53 15.03 -3.67
N PHE A 75 -9.07 15.15 -4.92
CA PHE A 75 -8.72 16.41 -5.58
C PHE A 75 -9.57 16.59 -6.85
N THR A 76 -10.82 16.99 -6.63
CA THR A 76 -11.83 17.15 -7.67
C THR A 76 -12.02 18.60 -8.07
N GLN A 77 -12.31 18.83 -9.35
CA GLN A 77 -12.88 20.09 -9.80
C GLN A 77 -14.42 19.99 -9.80
N PRO A 78 -15.14 21.01 -9.30
CA PRO A 78 -16.59 20.97 -9.24
C PRO A 78 -17.21 20.91 -10.64
N PHE A 79 -18.39 20.28 -10.73
CA PHE A 79 -19.23 20.31 -11.93
C PHE A 79 -20.70 20.37 -11.54
N SER A 80 -21.56 20.76 -12.49
CA SER A 80 -22.98 20.99 -12.21
C SER A 80 -23.73 19.70 -11.85
N ARG A 81 -24.48 19.74 -10.74
CA ARG A 81 -25.42 18.69 -10.30
C ARG A 81 -26.47 18.37 -11.35
N GLN A 82 -26.80 19.31 -12.24
CA GLN A 82 -27.74 19.10 -13.35
C GLN A 82 -27.42 17.84 -14.18
N ARG A 83 -26.15 17.47 -14.27
CA ARG A 83 -25.70 16.27 -14.99
C ARG A 83 -26.20 14.98 -14.37
N LEU A 84 -26.41 14.95 -13.05
CA LEU A 84 -27.00 13.80 -12.37
C LEU A 84 -28.47 13.63 -12.72
N TYR A 85 -29.24 14.71 -12.81
CA TYR A 85 -30.64 14.62 -13.23
C TYR A 85 -30.79 14.09 -14.66
N GLN A 86 -29.86 14.47 -15.56
CA GLN A 86 -29.82 13.93 -16.93
C GLN A 86 -29.52 12.42 -16.93
N VAL A 87 -28.56 11.99 -16.12
CA VAL A 87 -28.16 10.58 -16.01
C VAL A 87 -29.21 9.72 -15.34
N ASN A 88 -29.95 10.26 -14.36
CA ASN A 88 -31.02 9.54 -13.68
C ASN A 88 -32.20 9.16 -14.60
N GLY A 89 -32.32 9.78 -15.77
CA GLY A 89 -33.32 9.44 -16.79
C GLY A 89 -32.89 8.35 -17.78
N ILE A 90 -31.67 7.82 -17.68
CA ILE A 90 -31.14 6.81 -18.61
C ILE A 90 -31.60 5.41 -18.19
N GLU A 91 -32.09 4.63 -19.16
CA GLU A 91 -32.44 3.23 -18.97
C GLU A 91 -31.24 2.41 -18.42
N GLY A 92 -31.48 1.68 -17.33
CA GLY A 92 -30.48 0.91 -16.59
C GLY A 92 -29.88 1.65 -15.40
N VAL A 93 -30.14 2.95 -15.21
CA VAL A 93 -29.72 3.70 -14.01
C VAL A 93 -30.79 3.58 -12.92
N THR A 94 -30.41 3.11 -11.73
CA THR A 94 -31.30 3.00 -10.57
C THR A 94 -31.37 4.31 -9.78
N SER A 95 -30.22 4.93 -9.50
CA SER A 95 -30.17 6.22 -8.80
C SER A 95 -28.87 6.97 -9.07
N THR A 96 -28.91 8.28 -8.87
CA THR A 96 -27.73 9.15 -8.86
C THR A 96 -27.64 9.97 -7.59
N HIS A 97 -26.44 10.11 -7.01
CA HIS A 97 -26.23 10.82 -5.74
C HIS A 97 -25.02 11.77 -5.82
N PRO A 98 -25.18 13.08 -5.56
CA PRO A 98 -24.05 14.00 -5.39
C PRO A 98 -23.25 13.76 -4.12
N VAL A 99 -21.93 13.90 -4.22
CA VAL A 99 -21.01 13.98 -3.08
C VAL A 99 -20.16 15.24 -3.21
N TYR A 100 -19.97 15.93 -2.09
CA TYR A 100 -19.16 17.14 -1.99
C TYR A 100 -17.91 16.83 -1.19
N LEU A 101 -16.76 17.21 -1.71
CA LEU A 101 -15.46 17.01 -1.09
C LEU A 101 -14.73 18.33 -1.00
N SER A 102 -14.09 18.56 0.15
CA SER A 102 -13.21 19.70 0.35
C SER A 102 -12.22 19.38 1.48
N PHE A 103 -11.21 20.23 1.64
CA PHE A 103 -10.31 20.19 2.78
C PHE A 103 -10.62 21.33 3.74
N GLY A 104 -10.43 21.09 5.03
CA GLY A 104 -10.67 22.07 6.07
C GLY A 104 -9.67 21.96 7.20
N ASP A 105 -9.30 23.10 7.76
CA ASP A 105 -8.42 23.15 8.93
C ASP A 105 -9.23 22.84 10.18
N TRP A 106 -8.93 21.70 10.77
CA TRP A 106 -9.45 21.26 12.06
C TRP A 106 -8.51 21.71 13.17
N GLN A 107 -9.05 22.40 14.16
CA GLN A 107 -8.30 22.77 15.33
C GLN A 107 -8.32 21.63 16.35
N ASN A 108 -7.15 21.22 16.84
CA ASN A 108 -7.08 20.30 17.97
C ASN A 108 -7.71 20.95 19.22
N ALA A 109 -8.70 20.29 19.83
CA ALA A 109 -9.46 20.84 20.94
C ALA A 109 -8.58 21.18 22.18
N GLU A 110 -7.49 20.44 22.37
CA GLU A 110 -6.57 20.58 23.50
C GLU A 110 -5.40 21.51 23.15
N THR A 111 -4.66 21.22 22.07
CA THR A 111 -3.43 21.96 21.73
C THR A 111 -3.65 23.22 20.92
N LYS A 112 -4.86 23.41 20.36
CA LYS A 112 -5.25 24.51 19.47
C LYS A 112 -4.47 24.59 18.15
N LEU A 113 -3.64 23.59 17.85
CA LEU A 113 -2.92 23.52 16.59
C LEU A 113 -3.86 23.10 15.45
N PRO A 114 -3.82 23.77 14.28
CA PRO A 114 -4.61 23.39 13.12
C PRO A 114 -3.98 22.19 12.39
N GLN A 115 -4.84 21.29 11.89
CA GLN A 115 -4.48 20.19 11.01
C GLN A 115 -5.50 20.07 9.88
N SER A 116 -5.04 19.88 8.65
CA SER A 116 -5.92 19.75 7.49
C SER A 116 -6.53 18.35 7.45
N LEU A 117 -7.85 18.25 7.28
CA LEU A 117 -8.55 16.98 7.07
C LEU A 117 -9.48 17.04 5.86
N LEU A 118 -9.89 15.86 5.40
CA LEU A 118 -10.89 15.72 4.36
C LEU A 118 -12.30 15.90 4.95
N VAL A 119 -13.08 16.81 4.38
CA VAL A 119 -14.50 16.99 4.67
C VAL A 119 -15.30 16.36 3.54
N LEU A 120 -16.09 15.34 3.88
CA LEU A 120 -17.06 14.72 2.98
C LEU A 120 -18.46 15.18 3.36
N ALA A 121 -19.22 15.66 2.38
CA ALA A 121 -20.62 16.00 2.58
C ALA A 121 -21.54 15.38 1.55
N PHE A 122 -22.77 15.16 1.98
CA PHE A 122 -23.83 14.54 1.19
C PHE A 122 -25.21 15.00 1.67
N ASN A 123 -26.23 14.78 0.85
CA ASN A 123 -27.61 14.98 1.28
C ASN A 123 -28.08 13.79 2.12
N LEU A 124 -28.64 14.02 3.30
CA LEU A 124 -28.95 12.98 4.28
C LEU A 124 -30.03 11.99 3.83
N GLU A 125 -30.82 12.36 2.82
CA GLU A 125 -31.84 11.50 2.22
C GLU A 125 -31.25 10.49 1.19
N GLU A 126 -29.99 10.67 0.81
CA GLU A 126 -29.35 9.91 -0.25
C GLU A 126 -28.54 8.72 0.28
N LYS A 127 -28.57 7.60 -0.46
CA LYS A 127 -27.88 6.36 -0.09
C LYS A 127 -26.44 6.36 -0.61
N VAL A 128 -25.63 7.26 -0.06
CA VAL A 128 -24.24 7.50 -0.49
C VAL A 128 -23.24 6.49 0.06
N PHE A 129 -23.44 6.00 1.28
CA PHE A 129 -22.47 5.14 1.98
C PHE A 129 -22.89 3.67 2.03
N LYS A 130 -21.90 2.77 1.98
CA LYS A 130 -22.08 1.33 2.20
C LYS A 130 -21.93 0.93 3.66
N ASP A 131 -21.11 1.66 4.41
CA ASP A 131 -20.79 1.32 5.80
C ASP A 131 -22.01 1.50 6.70
N LYS A 132 -22.38 0.42 7.40
CA LYS A 132 -23.55 0.39 8.29
C LYS A 132 -23.40 1.33 9.48
N GLU A 133 -22.19 1.51 10.01
CA GLU A 133 -21.90 2.41 11.13
C GLU A 133 -22.18 3.86 10.75
N ILE A 134 -21.79 4.26 9.53
CA ILE A 134 -22.10 5.60 9.00
C ILE A 134 -23.60 5.73 8.80
N VAL A 135 -24.24 4.76 8.13
CA VAL A 135 -25.67 4.81 7.79
C VAL A 135 -26.57 4.92 9.04
N GLN A 136 -26.23 4.24 10.13
CA GLN A 136 -26.99 4.30 11.39
C GLN A 136 -26.90 5.68 12.09
N GLN A 137 -25.87 6.47 11.80
CA GLN A 137 -25.60 7.74 12.46
C GLN A 137 -25.99 8.97 11.63
N ILE A 138 -26.52 8.79 10.42
CA ILE A 138 -26.92 9.88 9.51
C ILE A 138 -27.87 10.88 10.19
N GLY A 139 -28.79 10.41 11.03
CA GLY A 139 -29.74 11.27 11.76
C GLY A 139 -29.07 12.31 12.66
N ILE A 140 -27.87 12.03 13.15
CA ILE A 140 -27.10 12.96 14.00
C ILE A 140 -26.68 14.21 13.20
N LEU A 141 -26.41 14.06 11.90
CA LEU A 141 -25.96 15.14 11.02
C LEU A 141 -27.05 16.13 10.62
N GLN A 142 -28.30 15.89 11.02
CA GLN A 142 -29.39 16.88 10.92
C GLN A 142 -29.13 18.08 11.85
N GLN A 143 -28.40 17.86 12.94
CA GLN A 143 -28.04 18.92 13.87
C GLN A 143 -27.07 19.89 13.19
N GLN A 144 -27.31 21.18 13.43
CA GLN A 144 -26.42 22.24 12.96
C GLN A 144 -25.03 22.08 13.58
N ASP A 145 -23.99 22.40 12.81
CA ASP A 145 -22.60 22.45 13.25
C ASP A 145 -22.13 21.13 13.89
N THR A 146 -22.66 20.02 13.39
CA THR A 146 -22.40 18.67 13.88
C THR A 146 -21.76 17.83 12.78
N VAL A 147 -20.73 17.06 13.18
CA VAL A 147 -19.95 16.20 12.27
C VAL A 147 -19.89 14.77 12.81
N LEU A 148 -19.72 13.80 11.92
CA LEU A 148 -19.17 12.50 12.28
C LEU A 148 -17.66 12.55 12.11
N MET A 149 -16.90 12.19 13.15
CA MET A 149 -15.45 12.20 13.12
C MET A 149 -14.89 10.79 12.91
N ASN A 150 -13.90 10.65 12.02
CA ASN A 150 -13.22 9.37 11.85
C ASN A 150 -12.36 9.08 13.10
N ARG A 151 -12.69 8.01 13.82
CA ARG A 151 -11.97 7.59 15.04
C ARG A 151 -10.51 7.19 14.78
N LEU A 152 -10.20 6.78 13.54
CA LEU A 152 -8.86 6.40 13.11
C LEU A 152 -8.03 7.58 12.59
N SER A 153 -8.57 8.80 12.61
CA SER A 153 -7.78 9.99 12.27
C SER A 153 -6.58 10.11 13.21
N ALA A 154 -5.46 10.63 12.70
CA ALA A 154 -4.20 10.78 13.42
C ALA A 154 -4.37 11.40 14.82
N SER A 155 -3.45 11.09 15.73
CA SER A 155 -3.48 11.61 17.10
C SER A 155 -3.43 13.15 17.16
N GLY A 156 -2.82 13.78 16.18
CA GLY A 156 -2.72 15.24 16.07
C GLY A 156 -4.04 15.99 16.00
N PHE A 157 -5.14 15.34 15.59
CA PHE A 157 -6.49 15.93 15.59
C PHE A 157 -7.10 16.09 16.99
N GLY A 158 -6.44 15.57 18.03
CA GLY A 158 -6.89 15.66 19.42
C GLY A 158 -7.95 14.62 19.78
N PRO A 159 -8.72 14.86 20.86
CA PRO A 159 -9.71 13.92 21.38
C PRO A 159 -10.85 13.72 20.39
N LYS A 160 -11.09 12.45 20.02
CA LYS A 160 -12.12 12.02 19.07
C LYS A 160 -13.30 11.41 19.83
N THR A 161 -13.89 12.18 20.73
CA THR A 161 -15.01 11.75 21.59
C THR A 161 -16.29 12.48 21.22
N VAL A 162 -17.42 11.76 21.26
CA VAL A 162 -18.73 12.38 21.05
C VAL A 162 -18.97 13.46 22.11
N GLY A 163 -19.47 14.62 21.68
CA GLY A 163 -19.68 15.79 22.52
C GLY A 163 -18.52 16.78 22.53
N THR A 164 -17.34 16.41 22.05
CA THR A 164 -16.21 17.35 21.91
C THR A 164 -16.59 18.48 20.97
N ILE A 165 -16.34 19.70 21.42
CA ILE A 165 -16.52 20.93 20.65
C ILE A 165 -15.14 21.44 20.25
N THR A 166 -14.96 21.72 18.96
CA THR A 166 -13.74 22.32 18.44
C THR A 166 -14.04 23.22 17.26
N GLU A 167 -13.03 23.69 16.54
CA GLU A 167 -13.18 24.51 15.34
C GLU A 167 -12.80 23.74 14.07
N LEU A 168 -13.61 23.90 13.03
CA LEU A 168 -13.34 23.46 11.66
C LEU A 168 -13.57 24.68 10.76
N ILE A 169 -12.51 25.15 10.08
CA ILE A 169 -12.56 26.32 9.18
C ILE A 169 -13.11 27.56 9.92
N ASN A 170 -12.50 27.87 11.07
CA ASN A 170 -12.88 28.99 11.94
C ASN A 170 -14.34 28.98 12.41
N ARG A 171 -15.01 27.81 12.34
CA ARG A 171 -16.39 27.63 12.79
C ARG A 171 -16.43 26.59 13.89
N LYS A 172 -17.08 26.92 15.01
CA LYS A 172 -17.29 25.97 16.10
C LYS A 172 -18.20 24.84 15.63
N ILE A 173 -17.75 23.62 15.87
CA ILE A 173 -18.44 22.37 15.52
C ILE A 173 -18.42 21.39 16.69
N LYS A 174 -19.37 20.46 16.69
CA LYS A 174 -19.50 19.39 17.67
C LYS A 174 -19.31 18.03 17.00
N ILE A 175 -18.53 17.15 17.62
CA ILE A 175 -18.50 15.74 17.26
C ILE A 175 -19.80 15.10 17.73
N GLY A 176 -20.68 14.76 16.80
CA GLY A 176 -21.96 14.13 17.10
C GLY A 176 -21.90 12.60 17.13
N GLY A 177 -20.97 12.03 16.35
CA GLY A 177 -20.80 10.58 16.21
C GLY A 177 -19.43 10.24 15.66
N LEU A 178 -19.14 8.95 15.58
CA LEU A 178 -17.83 8.43 15.16
C LEU A 178 -18.00 7.34 14.11
N PHE A 179 -17.07 7.24 13.18
CA PHE A 179 -16.98 6.14 12.23
C PHE A 179 -15.52 5.70 12.07
N ALA A 180 -15.26 4.53 11.49
CA ALA A 180 -13.89 4.12 11.12
C ALA A 180 -13.68 4.13 9.62
N MET A 181 -12.56 4.70 9.24
CA MET A 181 -12.03 4.60 7.90
C MET A 181 -10.52 4.72 8.00
N ASN A 182 -9.76 3.88 7.31
CA ASN A 182 -8.30 3.99 7.32
C ASN A 182 -7.86 5.36 6.76
N ASN A 183 -6.62 5.76 7.06
CA ASN A 183 -6.03 6.98 6.53
C ASN A 183 -5.37 6.73 5.17
N SER A 184 -5.03 7.81 4.48
CA SER A 184 -4.26 7.76 3.24
C SER A 184 -3.04 8.67 3.33
N PHE A 185 -2.15 8.61 2.33
CA PHE A 185 -1.07 9.60 2.21
C PHE A 185 -1.58 11.00 1.86
N ARG A 186 -2.86 11.14 1.51
CA ARG A 186 -3.48 12.42 1.12
C ARG A 186 -4.18 13.11 2.27
N PHE A 187 -4.78 12.32 3.16
CA PHE A 187 -5.51 12.77 4.33
C PHE A 187 -5.32 11.74 5.44
N ASP A 188 -4.97 12.20 6.63
CA ASP A 188 -4.85 11.42 7.85
C ASP A 188 -5.93 11.80 8.88
N GLY A 189 -6.92 12.58 8.44
CA GLY A 189 -8.16 12.86 9.15
C GLY A 189 -9.33 12.98 8.19
N THR A 190 -10.52 12.62 8.65
CA THR A 190 -11.74 12.73 7.85
C THR A 190 -12.95 13.02 8.73
N VAL A 191 -13.82 13.91 8.26
CA VAL A 191 -15.14 14.13 8.84
C VAL A 191 -16.22 13.98 7.79
N ILE A 192 -17.41 13.57 8.23
CA ILE A 192 -18.62 13.55 7.40
C ILE A 192 -19.58 14.60 7.95
N VAL A 193 -20.17 15.40 7.06
CA VAL A 193 -21.15 16.44 7.39
C VAL A 193 -22.36 16.38 6.45
N SER A 194 -23.47 17.00 6.85
CA SER A 194 -24.61 17.20 5.95
C SER A 194 -24.29 18.26 4.90
N ALA A 195 -24.96 18.20 3.75
CA ALA A 195 -24.88 19.23 2.71
C ALA A 195 -25.19 20.63 3.24
N GLN A 196 -26.12 20.77 4.20
CA GLN A 196 -26.39 22.07 4.83
C GLN A 196 -25.22 22.55 5.70
N ASN A 197 -24.60 21.68 6.50
CA ASN A 197 -23.41 22.05 7.28
C ASN A 197 -22.21 22.34 6.38
N PHE A 198 -22.09 21.67 5.23
CA PHE A 198 -21.05 21.97 4.25
C PHE A 198 -21.14 23.39 3.70
N LEU A 199 -22.33 23.88 3.32
CA LEU A 199 -22.50 25.27 2.88
C LEU A 199 -22.14 26.29 3.97
N ARG A 200 -22.39 25.96 5.25
CA ARG A 200 -22.00 26.83 6.38
C ARG A 200 -20.49 26.90 6.57
N LEU A 201 -19.79 25.80 6.26
CA LEU A 201 -18.33 25.70 6.31
C LEU A 201 -17.66 26.36 5.09
N TYR A 202 -18.30 26.29 3.92
CA TYR A 202 -17.80 26.80 2.65
C TYR A 202 -18.83 27.72 1.97
N PRO A 203 -19.06 28.94 2.47
CA PRO A 203 -20.11 29.84 1.97
C PRO A 203 -19.93 30.26 0.50
N GLN A 204 -18.72 30.13 -0.04
CA GLN A 204 -18.41 30.37 -1.45
C GLN A 204 -18.81 29.21 -2.39
N ARG A 205 -19.22 28.06 -1.84
CA ARG A 205 -19.64 26.88 -2.63
C ARG A 205 -21.15 26.87 -2.81
N SER A 206 -21.60 26.24 -3.89
CA SER A 206 -23.01 25.95 -4.15
C SER A 206 -23.28 24.44 -4.08
N LEU A 207 -24.51 24.04 -3.73
CA LEU A 207 -24.95 22.64 -3.86
C LEU A 207 -25.11 22.20 -5.32
N GLU A 208 -25.13 23.16 -6.25
CA GLU A 208 -25.04 22.86 -7.68
C GLU A 208 -23.64 22.43 -8.10
N ASP A 209 -22.61 22.69 -7.31
CA ASP A 209 -21.21 22.39 -7.62
C ASP A 209 -20.75 21.12 -6.89
N ILE A 210 -20.96 19.97 -7.51
CA ILE A 210 -20.67 18.66 -6.92
C ILE A 210 -19.24 18.21 -7.22
N SER A 211 -18.63 17.46 -6.30
CA SER A 211 -17.29 16.90 -6.46
C SER A 211 -17.32 15.56 -7.19
N LEU A 212 -18.25 14.68 -6.79
CA LEU A 212 -18.45 13.36 -7.39
C LEU A 212 -19.94 13.17 -7.69
N GLY A 213 -20.21 12.51 -8.80
CA GLY A 213 -21.54 12.03 -9.17
C GLY A 213 -21.60 10.51 -9.08
N LEU A 214 -22.19 9.98 -8.02
CA LEU A 214 -22.34 8.54 -7.86
C LEU A 214 -23.54 8.04 -8.66
N VAL A 215 -23.37 6.93 -9.37
CA VAL A 215 -24.43 6.30 -10.16
C VAL A 215 -24.51 4.82 -9.79
N THR A 216 -25.71 4.37 -9.43
CA THR A 216 -26.01 2.95 -9.24
C THR A 216 -26.81 2.42 -10.43
N VAL A 217 -26.50 1.20 -10.82
CA VAL A 217 -27.05 0.56 -12.02
C VAL A 217 -28.02 -0.55 -11.59
N GLU A 218 -29.03 -0.82 -12.41
CA GLU A 218 -29.96 -1.92 -12.17
C GLU A 218 -29.21 -3.27 -12.11
N PRO A 219 -29.63 -4.23 -11.26
CA PRO A 219 -28.87 -5.47 -11.03
C PRO A 219 -28.54 -6.29 -12.28
N ASN A 220 -29.35 -6.18 -13.34
CA ASN A 220 -29.20 -6.95 -14.58
C ASN A 220 -28.69 -6.11 -15.77
N ALA A 221 -28.43 -4.81 -15.57
CA ALA A 221 -27.98 -3.94 -16.65
C ALA A 221 -26.48 -4.09 -16.89
N ASP A 222 -26.07 -4.10 -18.17
CA ASP A 222 -24.66 -4.09 -18.53
C ASP A 222 -24.04 -2.71 -18.29
N ILE A 223 -23.15 -2.63 -17.30
CA ILE A 223 -22.43 -1.42 -16.90
C ILE A 223 -21.74 -0.75 -18.11
N ARG A 224 -21.17 -1.51 -19.05
CA ARG A 224 -20.48 -0.93 -20.21
C ARG A 224 -21.45 -0.21 -21.13
N THR A 225 -22.60 -0.81 -21.39
CA THR A 225 -23.68 -0.21 -22.17
C THR A 225 -24.21 1.05 -21.49
N VAL A 226 -24.41 1.02 -20.16
CA VAL A 226 -24.86 2.21 -19.40
C VAL A 226 -23.82 3.33 -19.44
N ILE A 227 -22.53 3.03 -19.25
CA ILE A 227 -21.44 4.01 -19.41
C ILE A 227 -21.46 4.64 -20.80
N HIS A 228 -21.64 3.84 -21.85
CA HIS A 228 -21.70 4.34 -23.22
C HIS A 228 -22.88 5.31 -23.42
N ARG A 229 -24.07 4.95 -22.91
CA ARG A 229 -25.26 5.82 -22.94
C ARG A 229 -25.02 7.13 -22.17
N ILE A 230 -24.44 7.07 -20.98
CA ILE A 230 -24.12 8.25 -20.17
C ILE A 230 -23.17 9.18 -20.94
N ARG A 231 -22.10 8.64 -21.54
CA ARG A 231 -21.10 9.42 -22.30
C ARG A 231 -21.69 10.17 -23.50
N HIS A 232 -22.83 9.74 -24.04
CA HIS A 232 -23.51 10.45 -25.13
C HIS A 232 -24.31 11.68 -24.66
N ILE A 233 -24.65 11.75 -23.36
CA ILE A 233 -25.49 12.82 -22.80
C ILE A 233 -24.65 13.84 -22.03
N VAL A 234 -23.63 13.38 -21.30
CA VAL A 234 -22.75 14.27 -20.53
C VAL A 234 -21.66 14.86 -21.44
N PRO A 235 -21.24 16.12 -21.20
CA PRO A 235 -20.14 16.72 -21.96
C PRO A 235 -18.82 16.00 -21.72
N GLU A 236 -17.89 16.10 -22.68
CA GLU A 236 -16.52 15.54 -22.58
C GLU A 236 -15.69 16.11 -21.42
N THR A 237 -16.16 17.19 -20.79
CA THR A 237 -15.58 17.73 -19.56
C THR A 237 -15.84 16.87 -18.33
N ILE A 238 -16.61 15.78 -18.46
CA ILE A 238 -16.93 14.83 -17.38
C ILE A 238 -16.46 13.43 -17.77
N GLN A 239 -15.62 12.84 -16.93
CA GLN A 239 -15.24 11.44 -17.00
C GLN A 239 -16.37 10.58 -16.46
N VAL A 240 -16.75 9.57 -17.23
CA VAL A 240 -17.69 8.52 -16.83
C VAL A 240 -16.89 7.25 -16.67
N LEU A 241 -16.65 6.85 -15.42
CA LEU A 241 -15.78 5.72 -15.09
C LEU A 241 -16.57 4.66 -14.34
N SER A 242 -16.43 3.41 -14.74
CA SER A 242 -16.78 2.30 -13.84
C SER A 242 -15.93 2.38 -12.58
N ARG A 243 -16.40 1.77 -11.48
CA ARG A 243 -15.61 1.61 -10.25
C ARG A 243 -14.18 1.15 -10.50
N ARG A 244 -14.00 0.10 -11.30
CA ARG A 244 -12.67 -0.45 -11.61
C ARG A 244 -11.79 0.52 -12.41
N GLU A 245 -12.36 1.24 -13.38
CA GLU A 245 -11.62 2.25 -14.14
C GLU A 245 -11.18 3.42 -13.26
N ALA A 246 -12.06 3.86 -12.34
CA ALA A 246 -11.75 4.91 -11.37
C ALA A 246 -10.64 4.49 -10.41
N GLU A 247 -10.70 3.28 -9.87
CA GLU A 247 -9.64 2.70 -9.01
C GLU A 247 -8.29 2.64 -9.75
N ILE A 248 -8.26 2.12 -10.98
CA ILE A 248 -7.04 2.02 -11.77
C ILE A 248 -6.46 3.40 -12.09
N LYS A 249 -7.32 4.36 -12.46
CA LYS A 249 -6.91 5.75 -12.74
C LYS A 249 -6.20 6.36 -11.53
N ASP A 250 -6.82 6.29 -10.37
CA ASP A 250 -6.29 6.94 -9.17
C ASP A 250 -5.03 6.23 -8.65
N GLN A 251 -4.99 4.90 -8.67
CA GLN A 251 -3.77 4.13 -8.37
C GLN A 251 -2.62 4.52 -9.31
N TYR A 252 -2.90 4.66 -10.60
CA TYR A 252 -1.90 5.06 -11.58
C TYR A 252 -1.39 6.48 -11.32
N TYR A 253 -2.30 7.44 -11.08
CA TYR A 253 -1.92 8.81 -10.74
C TYR A 253 -1.02 8.86 -9.50
N TRP A 254 -1.40 8.17 -8.42
CA TRP A 254 -0.60 8.12 -7.20
C TRP A 254 0.77 7.47 -7.40
N LEU A 255 0.85 6.40 -8.20
CA LEU A 255 2.10 5.68 -8.45
C LEU A 255 3.05 6.43 -9.39
N LYS A 256 2.53 7.12 -10.42
CA LYS A 256 3.32 7.65 -11.53
C LYS A 256 3.40 9.17 -11.61
N SER A 257 2.40 9.88 -11.09
CA SER A 257 2.29 11.34 -11.23
C SER A 257 2.59 12.10 -9.94
N THR A 258 2.65 11.43 -8.78
CA THR A 258 3.02 12.07 -7.52
C THR A 258 4.48 11.83 -7.16
N SER A 259 5.11 12.83 -6.52
CA SER A 259 6.46 12.69 -5.98
C SER A 259 6.55 11.56 -4.95
N THR A 260 5.50 11.34 -4.15
CA THR A 260 5.43 10.25 -3.17
C THR A 260 5.54 8.88 -3.86
N GLY A 261 4.82 8.66 -4.96
CA GLY A 261 4.90 7.42 -5.74
C GLY A 261 6.30 7.19 -6.32
N ILE A 262 6.91 8.23 -6.88
CA ILE A 262 8.28 8.17 -7.43
C ILE A 262 9.29 7.83 -6.34
N ILE A 263 9.25 8.52 -5.19
CA ILE A 263 10.17 8.32 -4.07
C ILE A 263 10.03 6.92 -3.48
N VAL A 264 8.79 6.46 -3.20
CA VAL A 264 8.54 5.13 -2.64
C VAL A 264 8.94 4.04 -3.65
N GLY A 265 8.65 4.22 -4.93
CA GLY A 265 9.10 3.31 -5.99
C GLY A 265 10.62 3.20 -6.07
N PHE A 266 11.33 4.33 -6.00
CA PHE A 266 12.79 4.36 -5.92
C PHE A 266 13.32 3.73 -4.62
N GLY A 267 12.60 3.88 -3.51
CA GLY A 267 12.89 3.21 -2.24
C GLY A 267 12.83 1.68 -2.34
N VAL A 268 11.82 1.12 -3.01
CA VAL A 268 11.74 -0.32 -3.29
C VAL A 268 12.92 -0.78 -4.14
N PHE A 269 13.24 -0.06 -5.21
CA PHE A 269 14.39 -0.37 -6.07
C PHE A 269 15.71 -0.34 -5.28
N THR A 270 15.91 0.68 -4.46
CA THR A 270 17.10 0.86 -3.64
C THR A 270 17.22 -0.24 -2.58
N ALA A 271 16.11 -0.65 -1.95
CA ALA A 271 16.11 -1.75 -0.99
C ALA A 271 16.50 -3.09 -1.64
N ILE A 272 16.04 -3.36 -2.87
CA ILE A 272 16.48 -4.53 -3.64
C ILE A 272 17.98 -4.45 -3.95
N LEU A 273 18.46 -3.31 -4.45
CA LEU A 273 19.89 -3.14 -4.78
C LEU A 273 20.80 -3.28 -3.57
N ILE A 274 20.53 -2.52 -2.50
CA ILE A 274 21.32 -2.57 -1.27
C ILE A 274 21.25 -3.96 -0.66
N GLY A 275 20.08 -4.60 -0.65
CA GLY A 275 19.93 -5.98 -0.20
C GLY A 275 20.82 -6.95 -1.00
N ALA A 276 20.84 -6.83 -2.33
CA ALA A 276 21.67 -7.69 -3.18
C ALA A 276 23.16 -7.51 -2.90
N VAL A 277 23.61 -6.25 -2.76
CA VAL A 277 24.99 -5.89 -2.48
C VAL A 277 25.45 -6.39 -1.11
N ILE A 278 24.62 -6.25 -0.07
CA ILE A 278 24.93 -6.75 1.28
C ILE A 278 25.05 -8.27 1.27
N VAL A 279 24.08 -8.96 0.66
CA VAL A 279 24.10 -10.43 0.56
C VAL A 279 25.31 -10.91 -0.23
N TYR A 280 25.66 -10.24 -1.33
CA TYR A 280 26.86 -10.53 -2.09
C TYR A 280 28.13 -10.38 -1.24
N GLN A 281 28.30 -9.27 -0.53
CA GLN A 281 29.48 -9.04 0.28
C GLN A 281 29.68 -10.13 1.35
N ILE A 282 28.59 -10.56 2.00
CA ILE A 282 28.66 -11.57 3.05
C ILE A 282 28.93 -12.96 2.48
N LEU A 283 28.23 -13.35 1.41
CA LEU A 283 28.49 -14.64 0.76
C LEU A 283 29.90 -14.70 0.17
N ASN A 284 30.39 -13.60 -0.38
CA ASN A 284 31.76 -13.51 -0.88
C ASN A 284 32.77 -13.65 0.26
N ALA A 285 32.55 -12.99 1.40
CA ALA A 285 33.42 -13.14 2.57
C ALA A 285 33.46 -14.60 3.09
N ASP A 286 32.31 -15.27 3.20
CA ASP A 286 32.23 -16.68 3.62
C ASP A 286 32.93 -17.62 2.62
N VAL A 287 32.77 -17.39 1.30
CA VAL A 287 33.46 -18.18 0.28
C VAL A 287 34.98 -17.95 0.33
N MET A 288 35.44 -16.72 0.58
CA MET A 288 36.87 -16.40 0.64
C MET A 288 37.55 -17.01 1.87
N GLU A 289 36.86 -17.05 3.01
CA GLU A 289 37.38 -17.70 4.21
C GLU A 289 37.55 -19.21 4.00
N ARG A 290 36.62 -19.84 3.27
CA ARG A 290 36.64 -21.28 2.95
C ARG A 290 37.42 -21.63 1.68
N LEU A 291 38.10 -20.66 1.08
CA LEU A 291 38.87 -20.87 -0.15
C LEU A 291 39.86 -22.04 -0.06
N PRO A 292 40.60 -22.25 1.06
CA PRO A 292 41.48 -23.40 1.21
C PRO A 292 40.73 -24.74 1.23
N GLU A 293 39.51 -24.79 1.78
CA GLU A 293 38.68 -25.99 1.76
C GLU A 293 38.22 -26.33 0.34
N TYR A 294 37.79 -25.32 -0.43
CA TYR A 294 37.39 -25.52 -1.82
C TYR A 294 38.57 -25.94 -2.70
N ALA A 295 39.75 -25.40 -2.45
CA ALA A 295 40.99 -25.78 -3.11
C ALA A 295 41.36 -27.26 -2.90
N THR A 296 41.32 -27.73 -1.65
CA THR A 296 41.59 -29.14 -1.35
C THR A 296 40.57 -30.07 -2.01
N LEU A 297 39.28 -29.71 -2.01
CA LEU A 297 38.25 -30.46 -2.74
C LEU A 297 38.54 -30.50 -4.25
N LYS A 298 38.98 -29.39 -4.84
CA LYS A 298 39.36 -29.31 -6.27
C LYS A 298 40.58 -30.20 -6.56
N ALA A 299 41.59 -30.21 -5.69
CA ALA A 299 42.77 -31.06 -5.80
C ALA A 299 42.43 -32.57 -5.70
N ILE A 300 41.41 -32.93 -4.91
CA ILE A 300 40.90 -34.32 -4.80
C ILE A 300 40.03 -34.71 -6.03
N GLY A 301 39.78 -33.78 -6.96
CA GLY A 301 39.10 -34.05 -8.24
C GLY A 301 37.61 -33.66 -8.26
N TYR A 302 37.15 -32.77 -7.38
CA TYR A 302 35.80 -32.20 -7.49
C TYR A 302 35.70 -31.24 -8.67
N SER A 303 34.63 -31.35 -9.45
CA SER A 303 34.35 -30.42 -10.54
C SER A 303 33.79 -29.09 -10.03
N ASN A 304 34.05 -28.01 -10.76
CA ASN A 304 33.51 -26.67 -10.45
C ASN A 304 31.98 -26.67 -10.29
N GLN A 305 31.27 -27.48 -11.08
CA GLN A 305 29.81 -27.64 -10.97
C GLN A 305 29.38 -28.24 -9.62
N ARG A 306 30.13 -29.23 -9.10
CA ARG A 306 29.80 -29.83 -7.80
C ARG A 306 30.04 -28.86 -6.66
N LEU A 307 31.12 -28.07 -6.73
CA LEU A 307 31.38 -27.00 -5.77
C LEU A 307 30.28 -25.93 -5.83
N ALA A 308 29.85 -25.54 -7.03
CA ALA A 308 28.77 -24.58 -7.20
C ALA A 308 27.44 -25.06 -6.59
N ILE A 309 27.09 -26.34 -6.77
CA ILE A 309 25.88 -26.92 -6.17
C ILE A 309 25.93 -26.86 -4.63
N ILE A 310 27.09 -27.08 -4.02
CA ILE A 310 27.25 -27.00 -2.56
C ILE A 310 26.96 -25.58 -2.08
N VAL A 311 27.57 -24.57 -2.69
CA VAL A 311 27.39 -23.17 -2.30
C VAL A 311 25.97 -22.68 -2.58
N LEU A 312 25.35 -23.09 -3.69
CA LEU A 312 23.93 -22.81 -3.96
C LEU A 312 22.98 -23.40 -2.90
N GLN A 313 23.28 -24.61 -2.42
CA GLN A 313 22.51 -25.23 -1.33
C GLN A 313 22.67 -24.44 -0.02
N GLN A 314 23.88 -23.98 0.30
CA GLN A 314 24.12 -23.12 1.46
C GLN A 314 23.37 -21.80 1.34
N ALA A 315 23.49 -21.12 0.20
CA ALA A 315 22.79 -19.87 -0.07
C ALA A 315 21.26 -20.04 0.02
N THR A 316 20.72 -21.17 -0.44
CA THR A 316 19.29 -21.48 -0.32
C THR A 316 18.87 -21.68 1.14
N ILE A 317 19.67 -22.39 1.94
CA ILE A 317 19.41 -22.56 3.38
C ILE A 317 19.41 -21.19 4.08
N LEU A 318 20.44 -20.37 3.83
CA LEU A 318 20.56 -19.03 4.40
C LEU A 318 19.42 -18.12 3.96
N ALA A 319 19.00 -18.18 2.69
CA ALA A 319 17.88 -17.44 2.15
C ALA A 319 16.56 -17.80 2.86
N VAL A 320 16.30 -19.09 3.07
CA VAL A 320 15.09 -19.54 3.76
C VAL A 320 15.09 -19.10 5.23
N LEU A 321 16.20 -19.28 5.95
CA LEU A 321 16.29 -18.88 7.35
C LEU A 321 16.20 -17.36 7.54
N GLY A 322 16.96 -16.61 6.73
CA GLY A 322 16.92 -15.15 6.73
C GLY A 322 15.54 -14.62 6.34
N PHE A 323 14.87 -15.24 5.36
CA PHE A 323 13.50 -14.88 4.99
C PHE A 323 12.52 -15.10 6.15
N VAL A 324 12.56 -16.25 6.82
CA VAL A 324 11.65 -16.54 7.93
C VAL A 324 11.82 -15.51 9.05
N LEU A 325 13.06 -15.21 9.45
CA LEU A 325 13.31 -14.19 10.47
C LEU A 325 12.92 -12.78 10.00
N GLY A 326 13.26 -12.42 8.77
CA GLY A 326 12.91 -11.12 8.20
C GLY A 326 11.39 -10.92 8.09
N LEU A 327 10.64 -11.98 7.77
CA LEU A 327 9.18 -11.97 7.76
C LEU A 327 8.61 -11.77 9.16
N ILE A 328 9.14 -12.44 10.18
CA ILE A 328 8.71 -12.27 11.59
C ILE A 328 8.89 -10.81 12.01
N PHE A 329 10.06 -10.22 11.75
CA PHE A 329 10.30 -8.80 12.07
C PHE A 329 9.39 -7.86 11.26
N ALA A 330 9.19 -8.14 9.97
CA ALA A 330 8.31 -7.35 9.13
C ALA A 330 6.86 -7.37 9.63
N LEU A 331 6.34 -8.53 10.07
CA LEU A 331 5.00 -8.62 10.66
C LEU A 331 4.85 -7.74 11.90
N GLY A 332 5.85 -7.76 12.80
CA GLY A 332 5.86 -6.87 13.96
C GLY A 332 5.86 -5.39 13.59
N LEU A 333 6.69 -4.99 12.62
CA LEU A 333 6.74 -3.60 12.16
C LEU A 333 5.47 -3.16 11.41
N TYR A 334 4.83 -4.05 10.65
CA TYR A 334 3.57 -3.77 9.98
C TYR A 334 2.48 -3.42 11.00
N GLU A 335 2.39 -4.18 12.09
CA GLU A 335 1.42 -3.92 13.15
C GLU A 335 1.67 -2.56 13.80
N VAL A 336 2.93 -2.27 14.14
CA VAL A 336 3.34 -0.97 14.70
C VAL A 336 3.02 0.18 13.74
N MET A 337 3.28 0.03 12.45
CA MET A 337 2.92 1.06 11.47
C MET A 337 1.41 1.24 11.36
N HIS A 338 0.64 0.16 11.30
CA HIS A 338 -0.81 0.21 11.18
C HIS A 338 -1.44 0.85 12.41
N SER A 339 -1.03 0.47 13.63
CA SER A 339 -1.61 1.01 14.88
C SER A 339 -1.34 2.49 15.08
N ASN A 340 -0.23 3.01 14.56
CA ASN A 340 0.15 4.42 14.72
C ASN A 340 -0.36 5.33 13.60
N THR A 341 -0.45 4.82 12.37
CA THR A 341 -0.80 5.64 11.19
C THR A 341 -2.21 5.37 10.66
N TYR A 342 -2.77 4.19 10.97
CA TYR A 342 -4.00 3.66 10.39
C TYR A 342 -4.01 3.64 8.85
N LEU A 343 -2.84 3.58 8.21
CA LEU A 343 -2.73 3.36 6.78
C LEU A 343 -3.16 1.93 6.40
N PRO A 344 -3.72 1.69 5.19
CA PRO A 344 -4.17 0.37 4.73
C PRO A 344 -3.01 -0.55 4.34
N ILE A 345 -2.18 -0.89 5.32
CA ILE A 345 -1.03 -1.77 5.19
C ILE A 345 -1.51 -3.22 5.25
N LYS A 346 -1.71 -3.83 4.09
CA LYS A 346 -2.10 -5.25 3.97
C LYS A 346 -0.86 -6.12 3.74
N MET A 347 -0.84 -7.35 4.28
CA MET A 347 0.18 -8.37 3.98
C MET A 347 -0.44 -9.51 3.17
N PRO A 348 -0.70 -9.33 1.86
CA PRO A 348 -1.26 -10.39 1.04
C PRO A 348 -0.24 -11.50 0.81
N ALA A 349 -0.70 -12.75 0.69
CA ALA A 349 0.16 -13.91 0.40
C ALA A 349 1.01 -13.74 -0.87
N SER A 350 0.49 -13.00 -1.86
CA SER A 350 1.24 -12.66 -3.07
C SER A 350 2.51 -11.84 -2.79
N ARG A 351 2.49 -10.94 -1.80
CA ARG A 351 3.67 -10.17 -1.39
C ARG A 351 4.69 -11.07 -0.71
N ILE A 352 4.24 -11.94 0.21
CA ILE A 352 5.11 -12.92 0.89
C ILE A 352 5.82 -13.79 -0.16
N LEU A 353 5.07 -14.32 -1.13
CA LEU A 353 5.62 -15.13 -2.22
C LEU A 353 6.60 -14.34 -3.11
N LEU A 354 6.26 -13.10 -3.48
CA LEU A 354 7.14 -12.23 -4.26
C LEU A 354 8.47 -12.00 -3.54
N VAL A 355 8.43 -11.59 -2.27
CA VAL A 355 9.65 -11.36 -1.48
C VAL A 355 10.46 -12.63 -1.35
N PHE A 356 9.82 -13.77 -1.07
CA PHE A 356 10.51 -15.06 -0.99
C PHE A 356 11.26 -15.42 -2.28
N ILE A 357 10.60 -15.26 -3.43
CA ILE A 357 11.22 -15.52 -4.75
C ILE A 357 12.38 -14.55 -4.97
N LEU A 358 12.22 -13.25 -4.69
CA LEU A 358 13.28 -12.27 -4.82
C LEU A 358 14.47 -12.60 -3.91
N THR A 359 14.24 -12.99 -2.66
CA THR A 359 15.29 -13.39 -1.73
C THR A 359 16.05 -14.61 -2.23
N LEU A 360 15.36 -15.65 -2.72
CA LEU A 360 15.98 -16.82 -3.31
C LEU A 360 16.83 -16.45 -4.53
N LEU A 361 16.30 -15.63 -5.44
CA LEU A 361 17.04 -15.19 -6.62
C LEU A 361 18.28 -14.38 -6.24
N MET A 362 18.14 -13.39 -5.36
CA MET A 362 19.25 -12.55 -4.90
C MET A 362 20.34 -13.38 -4.23
N CYS A 363 19.99 -14.31 -3.34
CA CYS A 363 20.98 -15.13 -2.65
C CYS A 363 21.69 -16.10 -3.60
N ASN A 364 20.96 -16.76 -4.51
CA ASN A 364 21.57 -17.70 -5.45
C ASN A 364 22.42 -16.99 -6.52
N ILE A 365 21.99 -15.83 -7.02
CA ILE A 365 22.79 -15.02 -7.95
C ILE A 365 24.07 -14.55 -7.26
N SER A 366 23.96 -13.98 -6.05
CA SER A 366 25.12 -13.55 -5.27
C SER A 366 26.09 -14.69 -4.98
N ALA A 367 25.57 -15.89 -4.64
CA ALA A 367 26.36 -17.09 -4.44
C ALA A 367 27.12 -17.55 -5.69
N LEU A 368 26.51 -17.44 -6.88
CA LEU A 368 27.18 -17.75 -8.14
C LEU A 368 28.30 -16.77 -8.45
N ILE A 369 28.09 -15.48 -8.16
CA ILE A 369 29.10 -14.45 -8.38
C ILE A 369 30.26 -14.62 -7.40
N SER A 370 30.00 -14.96 -6.13
CA SER A 370 31.05 -15.19 -5.13
C SER A 370 31.91 -16.42 -5.40
N LEU A 371 31.47 -17.35 -6.26
CA LEU A 371 32.25 -18.52 -6.67
C LEU A 371 33.33 -18.21 -7.73
N GLN A 372 33.32 -17.02 -8.33
CA GLN A 372 34.29 -16.67 -9.38
C GLN A 372 35.75 -16.90 -8.98
N PRO A 373 36.21 -16.55 -7.76
CA PRO A 373 37.59 -16.81 -7.36
C PRO A 373 37.86 -18.32 -7.23
N VAL A 374 36.93 -19.10 -6.65
CA VAL A 374 37.04 -20.57 -6.51
C VAL A 374 37.22 -21.25 -7.87
N ILE A 375 36.48 -20.79 -8.89
CA ILE A 375 36.54 -21.32 -10.24
C ILE A 375 37.89 -21.02 -10.90
N LYS A 376 38.40 -19.79 -10.70
CA LYS A 376 39.65 -19.30 -11.30
C LYS A 376 40.93 -19.81 -10.65
N LEU A 377 40.86 -20.38 -9.45
CA LEU A 377 42.06 -20.93 -8.78
C LEU A 377 42.61 -22.14 -9.53
N ASP A 378 43.88 -22.10 -9.92
CA ASP A 378 44.58 -23.29 -10.38
C ASP A 378 45.03 -24.14 -9.18
N PRO A 379 44.85 -25.47 -9.20
CA PRO A 379 45.24 -26.34 -8.09
C PRO A 379 46.73 -26.24 -7.72
N SER A 380 47.56 -25.76 -8.65
CA SER A 380 49.00 -25.54 -8.46
C SER A 380 49.35 -24.30 -7.64
N ASP A 381 48.43 -23.34 -7.47
CA ASP A 381 48.71 -22.08 -6.76
C ASP A 381 48.67 -22.22 -5.23
N ILE A 382 48.29 -23.39 -4.73
CA ILE A 382 47.96 -23.64 -3.32
C ILE A 382 48.95 -24.64 -2.68
N PHE A 383 49.92 -25.12 -3.45
CA PHE A 383 51.00 -26.01 -2.99
C PHE A 383 52.38 -25.40 -3.20
#